data_AF-A0A8X7QFB7-F1
#
_entry.id   AF-A0A8X7QFB7-F1
#
_cell.length_a   1.000
_cell.length_b   1.000
_cell.length_c   1.000
_cell.angle_alpha   90.00
_cell.angle_beta   90.00
_cell.angle_gamma   90.00
#
_symmetry.space_group_name_H-M   'P 1'
#
loop_
_entity.id
_entity.type
_entity.pdbx_description
1 polymer ?
#
loop_
_entity_poly.entity_id
_entity_poly.type
_entity_poly.pdbx_seq_one_letter_code
_entity_poly.pdbx_strand_id
1 'polypeptide(L)'
;MARYRHLVFHILEFLQKHQLYPDEQILKFKIELLNKTNKSLHHTEDAPQDIIIYGGRAAPLVTFLLNPNVVQELRGDKQYNLQMLKERYQTRLNVGITQHKLVPEETVTVIYSRCGEKFSVYKGSGNDSITQQFDACASWWTQGPDPAFQAELAREMAYTAARFGHVMFPENVYEPALKCAELLIDGVGKGFFSHIVSIIFFKH
;
A
#
# COMPACT_ATOMS: atom_id res chain seq x y z
N MET A 1 2.82 -3.40 -27.98
CA MET A 1 4.04 -4.09 -27.47
C MET A 1 4.61 -3.37 -26.22
N ALA A 2 3.93 -3.43 -25.06
CA ALA A 2 4.37 -2.69 -23.87
C ALA A 2 4.49 -3.55 -22.58
N ARG A 3 4.26 -4.87 -22.66
CA ARG A 3 4.01 -5.69 -21.46
C ARG A 3 5.22 -6.45 -20.89
N TYR A 4 6.40 -6.40 -21.53
CA TYR A 4 7.56 -7.24 -21.16
C TYR A 4 8.86 -6.47 -20.93
N ARG A 5 8.83 -5.13 -20.84
CA ARG A 5 10.06 -4.30 -20.75
C ARG A 5 10.90 -4.56 -19.48
N HIS A 6 10.30 -5.01 -18.38
CA HIS A 6 11.02 -5.38 -17.14
C HIS A 6 11.75 -6.73 -17.27
N LEU A 7 11.21 -7.69 -18.02
CA LEU A 7 11.93 -8.93 -18.36
C LEU A 7 13.17 -8.65 -19.23
N VAL A 8 13.11 -7.63 -20.09
CA VAL A 8 14.25 -7.24 -20.93
C VAL A 8 15.42 -6.75 -20.07
N PHE A 9 15.18 -6.08 -18.94
CA PHE A 9 16.26 -5.66 -18.04
C PHE A 9 17.00 -6.84 -17.43
N HIS A 10 16.28 -7.87 -16.96
CA HIS A 10 16.90 -9.09 -16.44
C HIS A 10 17.66 -9.87 -17.52
N ILE A 11 17.16 -9.87 -18.76
CA ILE A 11 17.89 -10.45 -19.89
C ILE A 11 19.18 -9.66 -20.15
N LEU A 12 19.14 -8.32 -20.15
CA LEU A 12 20.33 -7.48 -20.33
C LEU A 12 21.35 -7.66 -19.19
N GLU A 13 20.89 -7.83 -17.94
CA GLU A 13 21.76 -8.15 -16.80
C GLU A 13 22.39 -9.53 -16.91
N PHE A 14 21.62 -10.54 -17.36
CA PHE A 14 22.15 -11.87 -17.62
C PHE A 14 23.23 -11.83 -18.72
N LEU A 15 22.94 -11.17 -19.84
CA LEU A 15 23.90 -11.01 -20.93
C LEU A 15 25.18 -10.28 -20.49
N GLN A 16 25.06 -9.31 -19.57
CA GLN A 16 26.18 -8.57 -19.02
C GLN A 16 27.03 -9.43 -18.10
N LYS A 17 26.38 -10.12 -17.16
CA LYS A 17 27.04 -11.00 -16.19
C LYS A 17 27.82 -12.13 -16.87
N HIS A 18 27.30 -12.61 -18.00
CA HIS A 18 27.92 -13.68 -18.77
C HIS A 18 28.83 -13.17 -19.91
N GLN A 19 29.08 -11.85 -20.01
CA GLN A 19 29.94 -11.22 -21.02
C GLN A 19 29.62 -11.65 -22.46
N LEU A 20 28.34 -11.93 -22.73
CA LEU A 20 27.88 -12.41 -24.04
C LEU A 20 27.83 -11.26 -25.07
N TYR A 21 27.83 -10.02 -24.60
CA TYR A 21 27.95 -8.81 -25.39
C TYR A 21 28.86 -7.80 -24.67
N PRO A 22 29.50 -6.88 -25.41
CA PRO A 22 30.29 -5.80 -24.80
C PRO A 22 29.44 -4.94 -23.86
N ASP A 23 30.01 -4.58 -22.70
CA ASP A 23 29.32 -3.78 -21.67
C ASP A 23 28.77 -2.46 -22.23
N GLU A 24 29.51 -1.80 -23.12
CA GLU A 24 29.09 -0.56 -23.77
C GLU A 24 27.80 -0.75 -24.59
N GLN A 25 27.67 -1.89 -25.26
CA GLN A 25 26.51 -2.21 -26.09
C GLN A 25 25.29 -2.51 -25.21
N ILE A 26 25.48 -3.26 -24.12
CA ILE A 26 24.41 -3.53 -23.14
C ILE A 26 23.96 -2.24 -22.46
N LEU A 27 24.90 -1.37 -22.08
CA LEU A 27 24.62 -0.08 -21.47
C LEU A 27 23.81 0.81 -22.42
N LYS A 28 24.16 0.83 -23.71
CA LYS A 28 23.41 1.54 -24.74
C LYS A 28 21.97 1.02 -24.87
N PHE A 29 21.77 -0.30 -24.82
CA PHE A 29 20.43 -0.89 -24.83
C PHE A 29 19.63 -0.59 -23.57
N LYS A 30 20.26 -0.60 -22.38
CA LYS A 30 19.62 -0.19 -21.13
C LYS A 30 19.16 1.27 -21.19
N ILE A 31 20.03 2.16 -21.68
CA ILE A 31 19.72 3.59 -21.86
C ILE A 31 18.59 3.79 -22.86
N GLU A 32 18.59 3.08 -23.99
CA GLU A 32 17.52 3.18 -25.00
C GLU A 32 16.17 2.66 -24.46
N LEU A 33 16.21 1.58 -23.68
CA LEU A 33 15.03 1.01 -23.03
C LEU A 33 14.43 2.00 -22.02
N LEU A 34 15.27 2.69 -21.24
CA LEU A 34 14.87 3.73 -20.28
C LEU A 34 14.36 5.01 -20.98
N ASN A 35 15.04 5.48 -22.02
CA ASN A 35 14.66 6.67 -22.79
C ASN A 35 13.27 6.56 -23.44
N LYS A 36 12.83 5.35 -23.79
CA LYS A 36 11.47 5.08 -24.30
C LYS A 36 10.39 5.01 -23.21
N THR A 37 10.78 5.16 -21.94
CA THR A 37 9.88 5.24 -20.77
C THR A 37 9.67 6.69 -20.34
N ASN A 38 10.72 7.53 -20.40
CA ASN A 38 10.64 8.92 -19.95
C ASN A 38 10.12 9.89 -21.01
N LYS A 39 10.42 9.69 -22.31
CA LYS A 39 9.99 10.62 -23.38
C LYS A 39 8.47 10.78 -23.56
N SER A 40 7.66 9.92 -22.94
CA SER A 40 6.19 10.00 -23.01
C SER A 40 5.56 10.87 -21.92
N LEU A 41 6.31 11.30 -20.90
CA LEU A 41 5.74 11.96 -19.71
C LEU A 41 6.13 13.43 -19.56
N HIS A 42 7.10 13.93 -20.32
CA HIS A 42 7.64 15.27 -20.08
C HIS A 42 6.91 16.42 -20.77
N HIS A 43 5.97 16.18 -21.69
CA HIS A 43 5.18 17.25 -22.33
C HIS A 43 3.83 16.72 -22.86
N THR A 44 2.94 16.30 -21.97
CA THR A 44 1.53 16.10 -22.33
C THR A 44 0.70 17.08 -21.50
N GLU A 45 0.47 18.27 -22.05
CA GLU A 45 -0.61 19.16 -21.57
C GLU A 45 -1.98 18.48 -21.72
N ASP A 46 -2.06 17.50 -22.63
CA ASP A 46 -3.20 16.60 -22.81
C ASP A 46 -2.88 15.19 -22.34
N ALA A 47 -3.12 14.89 -21.06
CA ALA A 47 -3.41 13.52 -20.68
C ALA A 47 -4.73 13.13 -21.38
N PRO A 48 -4.82 11.99 -22.08
CA PRO A 48 -6.09 11.48 -22.56
C PRO A 48 -7.08 11.49 -21.40
N GLN A 49 -8.27 12.09 -21.60
CA GLN A 49 -9.34 12.15 -20.59
C GLN A 49 -9.73 10.75 -20.05
N ASP A 50 -9.31 9.70 -20.77
CA ASP A 50 -9.55 8.30 -20.48
C ASP A 50 -8.37 7.55 -19.82
N ILE A 51 -7.33 8.22 -19.30
CA ILE A 51 -6.40 7.55 -18.35
C ILE A 51 -7.06 7.47 -16.97
N ILE A 52 -8.22 6.85 -16.95
CA ILE A 52 -8.78 6.25 -15.75
C ILE A 52 -7.99 4.95 -15.57
N ILE A 53 -6.98 4.94 -14.70
CA ILE A 53 -6.24 3.73 -14.28
C ILE A 53 -7.14 2.84 -13.39
N TYR A 54 -8.41 2.67 -13.77
CA TYR A 54 -9.37 1.77 -13.13
C TYR A 54 -9.98 0.77 -14.14
N GLY A 55 -9.54 0.78 -15.39
CA GLY A 55 -9.99 -0.17 -16.42
C GLY A 55 -9.44 -1.58 -16.19
N GLY A 56 -10.30 -2.51 -15.75
CA GLY A 56 -9.98 -3.94 -15.67
C GLY A 56 -10.59 -4.64 -14.44
N ARG A 57 -9.84 -5.60 -13.86
CA ARG A 57 -10.27 -6.44 -12.71
C ARG A 57 -10.59 -5.65 -11.43
N ALA A 58 -10.21 -4.38 -11.36
CA ALA A 58 -10.51 -3.48 -10.24
C ALA A 58 -11.86 -2.76 -10.38
N ALA A 59 -12.54 -2.84 -11.53
CA ALA A 59 -13.82 -2.18 -11.76
C ALA A 59 -14.88 -2.48 -10.67
N PRO A 60 -15.05 -3.74 -10.17
CA PRO A 60 -15.98 -4.00 -9.08
C PRO A 60 -15.65 -3.26 -7.78
N LEU A 61 -14.35 -3.08 -7.47
CA LEU A 61 -13.91 -2.34 -6.29
C LEU A 61 -14.18 -0.85 -6.44
N VAL A 62 -13.94 -0.30 -7.63
CA VAL A 62 -14.19 1.12 -7.89
C VAL A 62 -15.68 1.42 -7.91
N THR A 63 -16.50 0.57 -8.55
CA THR A 63 -17.96 0.67 -8.48
C THR A 63 -18.46 0.59 -7.04
N PHE A 64 -17.88 -0.27 -6.21
CA PHE A 64 -18.20 -0.36 -4.78
C PHE A 64 -17.84 0.94 -4.04
N LEU A 65 -16.62 1.46 -4.22
CA LEU A 65 -16.16 2.69 -3.54
C LEU A 65 -16.93 3.95 -3.96
N LEU A 66 -17.39 4.01 -5.21
CA LEU A 66 -18.17 5.12 -5.75
C LEU A 66 -19.67 5.02 -5.41
N ASN A 67 -20.16 3.88 -4.90
CA ASN A 67 -21.56 3.72 -4.52
C ASN A 67 -21.80 4.31 -3.11
N PRO A 68 -22.43 5.49 -2.99
CA PRO A 68 -22.62 6.14 -1.70
C PRO A 68 -23.51 5.32 -0.77
N ASN A 69 -24.45 4.53 -1.30
CA ASN A 69 -25.35 3.71 -0.48
C ASN A 69 -24.61 2.56 0.19
N VAL A 70 -23.71 1.89 -0.53
CA VAL A 70 -22.92 0.76 0.01
C VAL A 70 -21.86 1.25 1.00
N VAL A 71 -21.19 2.37 0.69
CA VAL A 71 -20.24 2.99 1.63
C VAL A 71 -20.95 3.51 2.87
N GLN A 72 -22.19 4.01 2.75
CA GLN A 72 -23.01 4.39 3.90
C GLN A 72 -23.54 3.18 4.68
N GLU A 73 -23.89 2.08 4.03
CA GLU A 73 -24.35 0.84 4.68
C GLU A 73 -23.24 0.24 5.57
N LEU A 74 -22.00 0.20 5.07
CA LEU A 74 -20.81 -0.15 5.86
C LEU A 74 -20.56 0.81 7.03
N ARG A 75 -21.06 2.04 6.98
CA ARG A 75 -20.95 3.01 8.08
C ARG A 75 -22.16 2.94 9.02
N GLY A 76 -23.31 2.48 8.54
CA GLY A 76 -24.61 2.57 9.20
C GLY A 76 -24.97 1.35 10.04
N ASP A 77 -24.65 0.14 9.58
CA ASP A 77 -25.04 -1.09 10.29
C ASP A 77 -23.83 -1.80 10.92
N LYS A 78 -23.52 -1.37 12.14
CA LYS A 78 -22.48 -1.95 12.99
C LYS A 78 -22.66 -3.45 13.19
N GLN A 79 -23.90 -3.93 13.36
CA GLN A 79 -24.16 -5.33 13.69
C GLN A 79 -24.02 -6.22 12.46
N TYR A 80 -24.53 -5.76 11.31
CA TYR A 80 -24.28 -6.40 10.02
C TYR A 80 -22.79 -6.55 9.73
N ASN A 81 -21.99 -5.49 9.91
CA ASN A 81 -20.56 -5.53 9.63
C ASN A 81 -19.81 -6.53 10.52
N LEU A 82 -20.13 -6.58 11.81
CA LEU A 82 -19.51 -7.51 12.74
C LEU A 82 -19.86 -8.96 12.41
N GLN A 83 -21.12 -9.21 12.04
CA GLN A 83 -21.57 -10.53 11.60
C GLN A 83 -20.89 -10.94 10.29
N MET A 84 -20.83 -10.03 9.31
CA MET A 84 -20.13 -10.24 8.04
C MET A 84 -18.64 -10.59 8.25
N LEU A 85 -17.95 -9.88 9.16
CA LEU A 85 -16.54 -10.15 9.47
C LEU A 85 -16.34 -11.56 10.02
N LYS A 86 -17.25 -12.02 10.89
CA LYS A 86 -17.21 -13.36 11.47
C LYS A 86 -17.42 -14.45 10.42
N GLU A 87 -18.49 -14.34 9.64
CA GLU A 87 -18.91 -15.37 8.69
C GLU A 87 -18.00 -15.48 7.46
N ARG A 88 -17.44 -14.36 6.98
CA ARG A 88 -16.76 -14.33 5.67
C ARG A 88 -15.24 -14.40 5.76
N TYR A 89 -14.64 -14.29 6.95
CA TYR A 89 -13.19 -14.26 7.14
C TYR A 89 -12.50 -15.50 6.53
N GLN A 90 -12.91 -16.70 6.95
CA GLN A 90 -12.22 -17.95 6.57
C GLN A 90 -12.35 -18.30 5.08
N THR A 91 -13.45 -17.88 4.43
CA THR A 91 -13.73 -18.21 3.03
C THR A 91 -13.11 -17.22 2.05
N ARG A 92 -12.72 -16.02 2.50
CA ARG A 92 -12.29 -14.91 1.63
C ARG A 92 -10.86 -14.44 1.87
N LEU A 93 -10.28 -14.69 3.04
CA LEU A 93 -8.94 -14.20 3.39
C LEU A 93 -7.93 -15.34 3.50
N ASN A 94 -6.80 -15.19 2.82
CA ASN A 94 -5.61 -16.02 2.99
C ASN A 94 -4.55 -15.19 3.74
N VAL A 95 -4.30 -15.52 5.01
CA VAL A 95 -3.41 -14.78 5.92
C VAL A 95 -2.04 -15.44 5.89
N GLY A 96 -1.03 -14.68 5.45
CA GLY A 96 0.25 -15.23 4.99
C GLY A 96 1.09 -16.05 5.99
N ILE A 97 0.82 -15.94 7.29
CA ILE A 97 1.53 -16.69 8.34
C ILE A 97 0.60 -17.65 9.13
N THR A 98 -0.65 -17.80 8.69
CA THR A 98 -1.65 -18.59 9.40
C THR A 98 -1.86 -19.93 8.70
N GLN A 99 -1.72 -21.04 9.44
CA GLN A 99 -2.18 -22.34 8.95
C GLN A 99 -3.70 -22.43 9.10
N HIS A 100 -4.43 -22.07 8.05
CA HIS A 100 -5.89 -21.93 8.06
C HIS A 100 -6.65 -23.16 8.55
N LYS A 101 -6.15 -24.38 8.29
CA LYS A 101 -6.78 -25.62 8.77
C LYS A 101 -6.73 -25.81 10.28
N LEU A 102 -5.88 -25.05 10.98
CA LEU A 102 -5.65 -25.17 12.43
C LEU A 102 -6.27 -24.02 13.22
N VAL A 103 -6.98 -23.08 12.59
CA VAL A 103 -7.59 -21.93 13.25
C VAL A 103 -9.10 -22.10 13.31
N PRO A 104 -9.67 -22.44 14.48
CA PRO A 104 -11.12 -22.49 14.66
C PRO A 104 -11.76 -21.10 14.51
N GLU A 105 -12.98 -21.04 13.99
CA GLU A 105 -13.69 -19.77 13.72
C GLU A 105 -13.88 -18.94 15.00
N GLU A 106 -14.16 -19.62 16.11
CA GLU A 106 -14.36 -19.02 17.43
C GLU A 106 -13.11 -18.37 18.02
N THR A 107 -11.93 -18.71 17.52
CA THR A 107 -10.65 -18.12 17.97
C THR A 107 -10.28 -16.85 17.22
N VAL A 108 -10.95 -16.57 16.10
CA VAL A 108 -10.68 -15.39 15.29
C VAL A 108 -11.13 -14.15 16.07
N THR A 109 -10.19 -13.22 16.28
CA THR A 109 -10.47 -11.97 16.96
C THR A 109 -11.08 -10.96 15.97
N VAL A 110 -12.33 -10.57 16.19
CA VAL A 110 -13.02 -9.55 15.38
C VAL A 110 -12.70 -8.16 15.94
N ILE A 111 -11.80 -7.44 15.29
CA ILE A 111 -11.41 -6.07 15.66
C ILE A 111 -12.36 -5.09 14.96
N TYR A 112 -13.12 -4.33 15.75
CA TYR A 112 -14.02 -3.30 15.24
C TYR A 112 -13.30 -1.97 14.97
N SER A 113 -12.42 -1.57 15.90
CA SER A 113 -11.65 -0.32 15.80
C SER A 113 -10.44 -0.36 16.73
N ARG A 114 -9.64 0.71 16.71
CA ARG A 114 -8.61 0.98 17.73
C ARG A 114 -8.61 2.45 18.12
N CYS A 115 -8.15 2.74 19.34
CA CYS A 115 -7.91 4.09 19.83
C CYS A 115 -6.65 4.06 20.72
N GLY A 116 -5.59 4.74 20.29
CA GLY A 116 -4.28 4.60 20.91
C GLY A 116 -3.83 3.15 20.86
N GLU A 117 -3.44 2.59 21.99
CA GLU A 117 -2.87 1.24 22.14
C GLU A 117 -3.92 0.14 22.31
N LYS A 118 -5.22 0.47 22.32
CA LYS A 118 -6.29 -0.48 22.60
C LYS A 118 -7.17 -0.75 21.39
N PHE A 119 -7.39 -2.04 21.11
CA PHE A 119 -8.42 -2.51 20.21
C PHE A 119 -9.79 -2.50 20.87
N SER A 120 -10.82 -2.16 20.10
CA SER A 120 -12.21 -2.49 20.41
C SER A 120 -12.54 -3.83 19.76
N VAL A 121 -12.61 -4.88 20.55
CA VAL A 121 -12.84 -6.26 20.09
C VAL A 121 -14.27 -6.66 20.35
N TYR A 122 -14.93 -7.18 19.32
CA TYR A 122 -16.27 -7.72 19.43
C TYR A 122 -16.25 -9.18 19.92
N LYS A 123 -17.16 -9.48 20.86
CA LYS A 123 -17.35 -10.81 21.45
C LYS A 123 -18.80 -11.24 21.21
N GLY A 124 -19.00 -12.13 20.24
CA GLY A 124 -20.32 -12.60 19.80
C GLY A 124 -20.80 -13.89 20.46
N SER A 125 -20.55 -14.08 21.76
CA SER A 125 -21.03 -15.23 22.54
C SER A 125 -22.01 -14.78 23.62
N GLY A 126 -23.31 -14.84 23.33
CA GLY A 126 -24.41 -14.70 24.30
C GLY A 126 -24.87 -13.28 24.62
N ASN A 127 -23.97 -12.30 24.66
CA ASN A 127 -24.29 -10.87 24.77
C ASN A 127 -23.36 -10.08 23.85
N ASP A 128 -23.91 -9.56 22.75
CA ASP A 128 -23.18 -8.71 21.79
C ASP A 128 -22.48 -7.55 22.52
N SER A 129 -21.18 -7.70 22.73
CA SER A 129 -20.40 -6.77 23.53
C SER A 129 -19.09 -6.43 22.84
N ILE A 130 -18.67 -5.18 23.03
CA ILE A 130 -17.37 -4.69 22.60
C ILE A 130 -16.54 -4.45 23.84
N THR A 131 -15.35 -5.03 23.85
CA THR A 131 -14.40 -4.95 24.98
C THR A 131 -13.10 -4.34 24.50
N GLN A 132 -12.46 -3.57 25.37
CA GLN A 132 -11.13 -3.05 25.08
C GLN A 132 -10.06 -4.12 25.37
N GLN A 133 -9.12 -4.28 24.45
CA GLN A 133 -7.95 -5.14 24.63
C GLN A 133 -6.69 -4.39 24.25
N PHE A 134 -5.66 -4.45 25.09
CA PHE A 134 -4.37 -3.82 24.82
C PHE A 134 -3.61 -4.60 23.74
N ASP A 135 -3.08 -3.89 22.74
CA ASP A 135 -2.32 -4.46 21.63
C ASP A 135 -0.87 -4.74 22.04
N ALA A 136 -0.67 -5.82 22.82
CA ALA A 136 0.64 -6.15 23.39
C ALA A 136 1.69 -6.57 22.35
N CYS A 137 1.29 -7.09 21.20
CA CYS A 137 2.22 -7.41 20.11
C CYS A 137 2.52 -6.20 19.22
N ALA A 138 1.95 -5.04 19.54
CA ALA A 138 2.08 -3.81 18.78
C ALA A 138 1.76 -4.01 17.29
N SER A 139 0.72 -4.80 16.98
CA SER A 139 0.35 -5.18 15.61
C SER A 139 1.58 -5.57 14.76
N TRP A 140 2.37 -6.53 15.23
CA TRP A 140 3.64 -6.94 14.60
C TRP A 140 4.72 -5.84 14.64
N TRP A 141 4.94 -5.27 15.84
CA TRP A 141 5.98 -4.25 16.08
C TRP A 141 5.83 -2.97 15.23
N THR A 142 4.62 -2.66 14.76
CA THR A 142 4.33 -1.47 13.95
C THR A 142 3.59 -0.37 14.71
N GLN A 143 2.93 -0.68 15.83
CA GLN A 143 2.21 0.34 16.60
C GLN A 143 3.15 1.34 17.27
N GLY A 144 2.67 2.57 17.34
CA GLY A 144 3.38 3.73 17.90
C GLY A 144 2.46 4.90 18.24
N PRO A 145 1.33 5.15 17.55
CA PRO A 145 0.48 6.29 17.87
C PRO A 145 -0.39 6.13 19.12
N ASP A 146 -0.37 7.16 19.97
CA ASP A 146 -1.36 7.39 21.02
C ASP A 146 -2.70 7.89 20.43
N PRO A 147 -3.79 8.02 21.22
CA PRO A 147 -5.08 8.48 20.71
C PRO A 147 -5.08 9.84 20.00
N ALA A 148 -4.31 10.80 20.51
CA ALA A 148 -4.24 12.14 19.94
C ALA A 148 -3.45 12.12 18.63
N PHE A 149 -2.30 11.45 18.62
CA PHE A 149 -1.47 11.32 17.44
C PHE A 149 -2.16 10.48 16.35
N GLN A 150 -2.94 9.46 16.70
CA GLN A 150 -3.76 8.69 15.75
C GLN A 150 -4.76 9.60 15.00
N ALA A 151 -5.43 10.51 15.70
CA ALA A 151 -6.39 11.43 15.08
C ALA A 151 -5.70 12.47 14.18
N GLU A 152 -4.52 12.94 14.58
CA GLU A 152 -3.69 13.84 13.77
C GLU A 152 -3.20 13.15 12.49
N LEU A 153 -2.63 11.95 12.61
CA LEU A 153 -2.20 11.14 11.45
C LEU A 153 -3.33 10.91 10.45
N ALA A 154 -4.55 10.61 10.93
CA ALA A 154 -5.70 10.42 10.05
C ALA A 154 -6.02 11.69 9.23
N ARG A 155 -5.88 12.87 9.83
CA ARG A 155 -6.10 14.16 9.16
C ARG A 155 -5.01 14.44 8.11
N GLU A 156 -3.75 14.23 8.46
CA GLU A 156 -2.61 14.45 7.56
C GLU A 156 -2.61 13.47 6.38
N MET A 157 -3.01 12.22 6.63
CA MET A 157 -3.22 11.23 5.56
C MET A 157 -4.36 11.64 4.63
N ALA A 158 -5.49 12.13 5.16
CA ALA A 158 -6.61 12.58 4.33
C ALA A 158 -6.21 13.78 3.46
N TYR A 159 -5.51 14.77 4.04
CA TYR A 159 -4.98 15.91 3.32
C TYR A 159 -4.01 15.48 2.20
N THR A 160 -3.06 14.61 2.53
CA THR A 160 -2.06 14.12 1.56
C THR A 160 -2.70 13.28 0.46
N ALA A 161 -3.68 12.44 0.78
CA ALA A 161 -4.42 11.66 -0.19
C ALA A 161 -5.22 12.55 -1.15
N ALA A 162 -5.86 13.61 -0.65
CA ALA A 162 -6.60 14.56 -1.48
C ALA A 162 -5.68 15.41 -2.36
N ARG A 163 -4.50 15.81 -1.86
CA ARG A 163 -3.56 16.68 -2.58
C ARG A 163 -2.68 15.93 -3.59
N PHE A 164 -2.19 14.75 -3.23
CA PHE A 164 -1.18 14.04 -4.01
C PHE A 164 -1.66 12.68 -4.52
N GLY A 165 -2.61 12.02 -3.86
CA GLY A 165 -2.97 10.64 -4.18
C GLY A 165 -1.73 9.74 -4.26
N HIS A 166 -1.54 9.07 -5.40
CA HIS A 166 -0.26 8.44 -5.75
C HIS A 166 0.34 9.12 -6.98
N VAL A 167 1.58 9.61 -6.83
CA VAL A 167 2.36 10.26 -7.90
C VAL A 167 3.65 9.49 -8.14
N MET A 168 4.08 9.42 -9.39
CA MET A 168 5.30 8.72 -9.79
C MET A 168 6.54 9.35 -9.16
N PHE A 169 7.35 8.55 -8.46
CA PHE A 169 8.56 9.02 -7.78
C PHE A 169 9.82 9.14 -8.66
N PRO A 170 10.13 8.19 -9.57
CA PRO A 170 11.36 8.27 -10.37
C PRO A 170 11.44 9.58 -11.17
N GLU A 171 12.57 10.28 -11.06
CA GLU A 171 12.86 11.57 -11.72
C GLU A 171 11.90 12.73 -11.36
N ASN A 172 11.09 12.56 -10.32
CA ASN A 172 10.20 13.59 -9.79
C ASN A 172 10.50 13.90 -8.32
N VAL A 173 9.96 15.01 -7.82
CA VAL A 173 10.05 15.41 -6.42
C VAL A 173 8.71 15.96 -5.94
N TYR A 174 8.33 15.65 -4.72
CA TYR A 174 7.13 16.20 -4.08
C TYR A 174 7.35 16.34 -2.57
N GLU A 175 6.69 17.35 -2.01
CA GLU A 175 6.88 17.86 -0.64
C GLU A 175 6.99 16.75 0.43
N PRO A 176 6.02 15.83 0.60
CA PRO A 176 6.09 14.87 1.70
C PRO A 176 7.26 13.89 1.57
N ALA A 177 7.67 13.54 0.35
CA ALA A 177 8.82 12.65 0.14
C ALA A 177 10.14 13.35 0.42
N LEU A 178 10.33 14.57 -0.08
CA LEU A 178 11.54 15.34 0.18
C LEU A 178 11.68 15.64 1.68
N LYS A 179 10.58 16.06 2.33
CA LYS A 179 10.63 16.38 3.76
C LYS A 179 10.94 15.17 4.64
N CYS A 180 10.39 14.01 4.28
CA CYS A 180 10.72 12.75 4.92
C CYS A 180 12.22 12.40 4.78
N ALA A 181 12.78 12.56 3.58
CA ALA A 181 14.21 12.29 3.35
C ALA A 181 15.12 13.21 4.19
N GLU A 182 14.82 14.51 4.25
CA GLU A 182 15.53 15.46 5.12
C GLU A 182 15.49 15.03 6.58
N LEU A 183 14.30 14.74 7.13
CA LEU A 183 14.13 14.33 8.52
C LEU A 183 14.86 13.02 8.84
N LEU A 184 14.92 12.08 7.91
CA LEU A 184 15.66 10.83 8.07
C LEU A 184 17.17 11.07 8.08
N ILE A 185 17.68 11.88 7.17
CA ILE A 185 19.12 12.22 7.07
C ILE A 185 19.57 13.03 8.29
N ASP A 186 18.77 14.02 8.71
CA ASP A 186 19.09 14.88 9.86
C ASP A 186 18.82 14.20 11.21
N GLY A 187 18.04 13.12 11.21
CA GLY A 187 17.71 12.30 12.38
C GLY A 187 18.56 11.04 12.45
N VAL A 188 17.92 9.89 12.18
CA VAL A 188 18.54 8.56 12.32
C VAL A 188 19.78 8.35 11.44
N GLY A 189 19.87 9.07 10.31
CA GLY A 189 20.98 9.00 9.37
C GLY A 189 22.13 9.96 9.67
N LYS A 190 22.01 10.82 10.69
CA LYS A 190 22.92 11.95 10.89
C LYS A 190 24.36 11.50 11.09
N GLY A 191 25.24 11.91 10.18
CA GLY A 191 26.66 11.54 10.20
C GLY A 191 26.96 10.14 9.66
N PHE A 192 25.95 9.37 9.22
CA PHE A 192 26.10 8.02 8.69
C PHE A 192 25.76 7.92 7.20
N PHE A 193 24.66 8.53 6.76
CA PHE A 193 24.21 8.46 5.36
C PHE A 193 23.78 9.83 4.87
N SER A 194 24.06 10.13 3.60
CA SER A 194 23.73 11.41 2.94
C SER A 194 22.60 11.31 1.93
N HIS A 195 22.07 10.11 1.68
CA HIS A 195 21.08 9.84 0.64
C HIS A 195 20.06 8.78 1.10
N ILE A 196 18.82 8.89 0.61
CA ILE A 196 17.74 7.92 0.82
C ILE A 196 17.37 7.28 -0.53
N VAL A 197 17.22 5.97 -0.55
CA VAL A 197 16.76 5.23 -1.73
C VAL A 197 15.29 4.86 -1.55
N SER A 198 14.45 5.24 -2.51
CA SER A 198 13.07 4.75 -2.59
C SER A 198 13.02 3.52 -3.49
N ILE A 199 12.51 2.41 -2.97
CA ILE A 199 12.35 1.16 -3.70
C ILE A 199 10.86 0.92 -3.90
N ILE A 200 10.41 0.88 -5.16
CA ILE A 200 9.06 0.43 -5.51
C ILE A 200 9.09 -1.09 -5.60
N PHE A 201 8.45 -1.78 -4.66
CA PHE A 201 8.19 -3.22 -4.79
C PHE A 201 6.97 -3.44 -5.68
N PHE A 202 7.18 -3.80 -6.93
CA PHE A 202 6.13 -4.42 -7.73
C PHE A 202 6.01 -5.88 -7.30
N LYS A 203 4.93 -6.20 -6.58
CA LYS A 203 4.58 -7.59 -6.27
C LYS A 203 4.09 -8.24 -7.57
N HIS A 204 4.82 -9.27 -8.03
CA HIS A 204 4.44 -10.10 -9.17
C HIS A 204 3.19 -10.94 -8.89
#